data_AF-A0A821EPX8-F1
#
_entry.id   AF-A0A821EPX8-F1
#
_cell.length_a   1.000
_cell.length_b   1.000
_cell.length_c   1.000
_cell.angle_alpha   90.00
_cell.angle_beta   90.00
_cell.angle_gamma   90.00
#
_symmetry.space_group_name_H-M   'P 1'
#
loop_
_entity.id
_entity.type
_entity.pdbx_description
1 polymer ?
#
loop_
_entity_poly.entity_id
_entity_poly.type
_entity_poly.pdbx_seq_one_letter_code
_entity_poly.pdbx_strand_id
1 'polypeptide(L)'
;MNVIQKSESAYLCADVNGYSRPTNLTVDHLPILDAKVGPLSVNAARQKAYWLLAEIHPHHLGNGENTSINRSLSQEIRSRGKHDDDCGHIIASSLGGKMVDFNLFPQNKSINRGWKGWSKHWRKSIEVFIFLWLKNRSFVNPRVEFQVRLFYNDHNHPDRPDCGKLSITFKFDHGKSTKDGDDHDSKEIPMPLYATLKGNLMNFIENELDSVPEPNYTTINWEQLSKFNSLNTIQFQEFIWLFLHDLKTKVSMQDLKPTSAQNQTIQWRS
;
A
#
# COMPACT_ATOMS: atom_id res chain seq x y z
N MET A 1 -12.85 20.45 -9.63
CA MET A 1 -12.13 21.21 -8.57
C MET A 1 -10.89 20.41 -8.17
N ASN A 2 -9.68 20.93 -8.43
CA ASN A 2 -8.41 20.31 -7.98
C ASN A 2 -8.22 20.63 -6.50
N VAL A 3 -8.71 19.77 -5.62
CA VAL A 3 -8.60 19.99 -4.17
C VAL A 3 -7.59 18.99 -3.61
N ILE A 4 -6.42 19.53 -3.27
CA ILE A 4 -5.42 19.00 -2.32
C ILE A 4 -4.78 17.67 -2.72
N GLN A 5 -3.61 17.73 -3.39
CA GLN A 5 -2.60 16.65 -3.30
C GLN A 5 -1.20 17.01 -3.82
N LYS A 6 -1.01 18.20 -4.44
CA LYS A 6 0.32 18.63 -4.91
C LYS A 6 1.33 18.99 -3.82
N SER A 7 0.92 19.15 -2.56
CA SER A 7 1.84 19.51 -1.47
C SER A 7 2.47 18.29 -0.79
N GLU A 8 1.73 17.21 -0.52
CA GLU A 8 2.24 16.08 0.29
C GLU A 8 3.30 15.21 -0.37
N SER A 9 3.31 15.06 -1.70
CA SER A 9 4.29 14.19 -2.36
C SER A 9 5.72 14.75 -2.30
N ALA A 10 5.87 16.08 -2.40
CA ALA A 10 7.16 16.74 -2.21
C ALA A 10 7.68 16.56 -0.78
N TYR A 11 6.79 16.54 0.22
CA TYR A 11 7.17 16.38 1.64
C TYR A 11 7.72 14.98 1.97
N LEU A 12 7.30 13.92 1.28
CA LEU A 12 7.82 12.57 1.59
C LEU A 12 9.29 12.42 1.16
N CYS A 13 9.74 13.09 0.10
CA CYS A 13 11.11 13.02 -0.40
C CYS A 13 12.03 14.14 0.16
N ALA A 14 11.48 15.28 0.58
CA ALA A 14 12.27 16.46 0.95
C ALA A 14 13.31 16.26 2.07
N ASP A 15 13.09 15.33 3.01
CA ASP A 15 13.99 15.09 4.15
C ASP A 15 14.87 13.83 3.99
N VAL A 16 14.86 13.19 2.82
CA VAL A 16 15.81 12.09 2.51
C VAL A 16 17.01 12.61 1.70
N ASN A 17 17.34 13.89 1.85
CA ASN A 17 18.58 14.47 1.36
C ASN A 17 19.77 13.81 2.06
N GLY A 18 20.72 13.27 1.29
CA GLY A 18 21.89 12.55 1.79
C GLY A 18 21.82 11.02 1.66
N TYR A 19 20.68 10.46 1.25
CA TYR A 19 20.57 9.03 0.91
C TYR A 19 20.89 8.79 -0.56
N SER A 20 21.42 7.60 -0.85
CA SER A 20 21.84 7.21 -2.21
C SER A 20 20.69 6.56 -2.97
N ARG A 21 20.73 6.63 -4.30
CA ARG A 21 19.90 5.75 -5.15
C ARG A 21 20.47 4.33 -5.08
N PRO A 22 19.65 3.26 -5.10
CA PRO A 22 20.17 1.91 -5.17
C PRO A 22 21.07 1.75 -6.41
N THR A 23 22.22 1.11 -6.23
CA THR A 23 23.21 0.92 -7.30
C THR A 23 22.75 -0.10 -8.35
N ASN A 24 21.80 -0.97 -7.96
CA ASN A 24 21.28 -2.06 -8.77
C ASN A 24 19.82 -1.84 -9.23
N LEU A 25 19.28 -0.63 -9.19
CA LEU A 25 17.94 -0.38 -9.71
C LEU A 25 17.94 -0.47 -11.26
N THR A 26 17.16 -1.38 -11.83
CA THR A 26 17.03 -1.61 -13.28
C THR A 26 15.57 -1.61 -13.71
N VAL A 27 15.33 -1.65 -15.02
CA VAL A 27 13.97 -1.74 -15.60
C VAL A 27 13.24 -3.04 -15.25
N ASP A 28 13.97 -4.10 -14.89
CA ASP A 28 13.38 -5.37 -14.45
C ASP A 28 12.72 -5.26 -13.05
N HIS A 29 12.99 -4.16 -12.34
CA HIS A 29 12.43 -3.88 -11.02
C HIS A 29 11.13 -3.07 -11.05
N LEU A 30 10.56 -2.82 -12.24
CA LEU A 30 9.22 -2.24 -12.35
C LEU A 30 8.21 -3.06 -11.52
N PRO A 31 7.27 -2.40 -10.79
CA PRO A 31 6.85 -1.00 -10.92
C PRO A 31 7.70 0.05 -10.19
N ILE A 32 8.81 -0.33 -9.56
CA ILE A 32 9.64 0.60 -8.76
C ILE A 32 10.37 1.56 -9.69
N LEU A 33 10.06 2.85 -9.60
CA LEU A 33 10.65 3.90 -10.44
C LEU A 33 11.88 4.52 -9.80
N ASP A 34 11.83 4.73 -8.49
CA ASP A 34 12.96 5.28 -7.75
C ASP A 34 12.93 4.85 -6.28
N ALA A 35 14.09 4.94 -5.64
CA ALA A 35 14.23 4.65 -4.22
C ALA A 35 15.41 5.43 -3.63
N LYS A 36 15.35 5.65 -2.32
CA LYS A 36 16.46 6.16 -1.52
C LYS A 36 16.82 5.13 -0.47
N VAL A 37 18.09 4.80 -0.40
CA VAL A 37 18.62 3.74 0.46
C VAL A 37 19.78 4.24 1.31
N GLY A 38 19.96 3.58 2.46
CA GLY A 38 21.13 3.70 3.31
C GLY A 38 21.76 2.33 3.60
N PRO A 39 22.98 2.31 4.13
CA PRO A 39 23.67 1.06 4.48
C PRO A 39 22.92 0.32 5.59
N LEU A 40 23.00 -1.01 5.61
CA LEU A 40 22.60 -1.79 6.77
C LEU A 40 23.61 -1.62 7.91
N SER A 41 23.12 -1.67 9.14
CA SER A 41 23.97 -1.66 10.33
C SER A 41 24.82 -2.92 10.44
N VAL A 42 24.31 -4.06 9.98
CA VAL A 42 25.02 -5.35 10.02
C VAL A 42 25.99 -5.56 8.85
N ASN A 43 25.80 -4.85 7.73
CA ASN A 43 26.63 -4.98 6.54
C ASN A 43 26.50 -3.74 5.65
N ALA A 44 27.51 -2.87 5.68
CA ALA A 44 27.50 -1.61 4.93
C ALA A 44 27.48 -1.77 3.40
N ALA A 45 27.80 -2.97 2.87
CA ALA A 45 27.70 -3.25 1.43
C ALA A 45 26.25 -3.52 0.99
N ARG A 46 25.35 -3.78 1.93
CA ARG A 46 23.92 -4.01 1.71
C ARG A 46 23.11 -2.76 2.02
N GLN A 47 21.87 -2.72 1.55
CA GLN A 47 21.03 -1.53 1.56
C GLN A 47 19.67 -1.78 2.22
N LYS A 48 19.15 -0.76 2.92
CA LYS A 48 17.74 -0.65 3.37
C LYS A 48 17.09 0.58 2.78
N ALA A 49 15.80 0.50 2.48
CA ALA A 49 15.05 1.60 1.89
C ALA A 49 14.54 2.59 2.94
N TYR A 50 14.77 3.88 2.71
CA TYR A 50 14.15 4.97 3.47
C TYR A 50 12.97 5.57 2.74
N TRP A 51 12.97 5.49 1.41
CA TRP A 51 11.90 5.96 0.56
C TRP A 51 11.84 5.14 -0.73
N LEU A 52 10.63 4.90 -1.23
CA LEU A 52 10.38 4.19 -2.48
C LEU A 52 9.21 4.84 -3.22
N LEU A 53 9.38 5.05 -4.53
CA LEU A 53 8.37 5.49 -5.47
C LEU A 53 8.12 4.40 -6.51
N ALA A 54 6.86 4.05 -6.70
CA ALA A 54 6.41 3.13 -7.73
C ALA A 54 5.26 3.73 -8.53
N GLU A 55 5.16 3.34 -9.80
CA GLU A 55 3.96 3.55 -10.61
C GLU A 55 3.41 2.19 -11.06
N ILE A 56 2.27 1.82 -10.51
CA ILE A 56 1.65 0.51 -10.70
C ILE A 56 0.63 0.64 -11.83
N HIS A 57 0.76 -0.26 -12.81
CA HIS A 57 -0.08 -0.33 -14.00
C HIS A 57 -0.81 -1.68 -14.03
N PRO A 58 -1.89 -1.82 -14.82
CA PRO A 58 -2.67 -3.06 -14.85
C PRO A 58 -1.86 -4.29 -15.27
N HIS A 59 -0.82 -4.10 -16.10
CA HIS A 59 0.08 -5.16 -16.55
C HIS A 59 1.13 -5.56 -15.51
N HIS A 60 1.28 -4.83 -14.41
CA HIS A 60 2.15 -5.23 -13.28
C HIS A 60 1.47 -6.24 -12.34
N LEU A 61 0.13 -6.26 -12.32
CA LEU A 61 -0.65 -7.11 -11.41
C LEU A 61 -0.34 -8.59 -11.63
N GLY A 62 0.01 -9.29 -10.56
CA GLY A 62 0.35 -10.72 -10.56
C GLY A 62 1.73 -11.07 -11.14
N ASN A 63 2.51 -10.07 -11.59
CA ASN A 63 3.85 -10.27 -12.17
C ASN A 63 5.01 -10.00 -11.19
N GLY A 64 4.71 -9.89 -9.90
CA GLY A 64 5.71 -9.74 -8.85
C GLY A 64 6.34 -11.07 -8.44
N GLU A 65 7.25 -10.99 -7.48
CA GLU A 65 8.06 -12.11 -7.04
C GLU A 65 7.72 -12.49 -5.60
N ASN A 66 7.31 -13.74 -5.41
CA ASN A 66 6.98 -14.23 -4.07
C ASN A 66 8.25 -14.47 -3.25
N THR A 67 8.10 -14.46 -1.93
CA THR A 67 9.24 -14.66 -1.00
C THR A 67 9.94 -16.01 -1.17
N SER A 68 9.25 -17.00 -1.76
CA SER A 68 9.78 -18.33 -2.05
C SER A 68 10.79 -18.37 -3.22
N ILE A 69 10.79 -17.37 -4.11
CA ILE A 69 11.66 -17.30 -5.29
C ILE A 69 13.13 -17.13 -4.87
N ASN A 70 13.37 -16.31 -3.85
CA ASN A 70 14.71 -16.10 -3.29
C ASN A 70 14.71 -16.33 -1.78
N ARG A 71 14.76 -17.60 -1.38
CA ARG A 71 14.74 -17.99 0.04
C ARG A 71 15.93 -17.44 0.83
N SER A 72 17.11 -17.36 0.21
CA SER A 72 18.30 -16.83 0.86
C SER A 72 18.12 -15.36 1.22
N LEU A 73 17.68 -14.53 0.27
CA LEU A 73 17.35 -13.13 0.52
C LEU A 73 16.23 -13.00 1.56
N SER A 74 15.17 -13.80 1.46
CA SER A 74 14.08 -13.80 2.44
C SER A 74 14.55 -14.13 3.87
N GLN A 75 15.48 -15.07 4.03
CA GLN A 75 16.06 -15.41 5.33
C GLN A 75 16.94 -14.29 5.86
N GLU A 76 17.75 -13.69 5.00
CA GLU A 76 18.59 -12.55 5.35
C GLU A 76 17.73 -11.36 5.80
N ILE A 77 16.68 -11.00 5.06
CA ILE A 77 15.75 -9.93 5.45
C ILE A 77 15.16 -10.21 6.83
N ARG A 78 14.69 -11.44 7.10
CA ARG A 78 14.16 -11.82 8.42
C ARG A 78 15.17 -11.65 9.54
N SER A 79 16.43 -12.02 9.32
CA SER A 79 17.48 -11.92 10.36
C SER A 79 17.80 -10.49 10.79
N ARG A 80 17.43 -9.47 10.00
CA ARG A 80 17.63 -8.05 10.34
C ARG A 80 16.58 -7.52 11.35
N GLY A 81 15.52 -8.29 11.59
CA GLY A 81 14.39 -7.91 12.44
C GLY A 81 14.33 -8.63 13.78
N LYS A 82 13.11 -8.74 14.31
CA LYS A 82 12.77 -9.52 15.51
C LYS A 82 12.66 -11.01 15.16
N HIS A 83 12.77 -11.87 16.16
CA HIS A 83 12.76 -13.34 16.00
C HIS A 83 11.55 -13.87 15.20
N ASP A 84 10.41 -13.19 15.29
CA ASP A 84 9.15 -13.55 14.65
C ASP A 84 8.82 -12.74 13.40
N ASP A 85 9.70 -11.86 12.93
CA ASP A 85 9.47 -11.09 11.70
C ASP A 85 9.49 -12.00 10.46
N ASP A 86 8.87 -11.48 9.41
CA ASP A 86 8.79 -12.04 8.08
C ASP A 86 9.55 -11.16 7.07
N CYS A 87 9.72 -11.68 5.85
CA CYS A 87 10.20 -10.89 4.72
C CYS A 87 9.03 -10.09 4.13
N GLY A 88 8.84 -8.88 4.66
CA GLY A 88 7.79 -7.96 4.21
C GLY A 88 8.16 -7.27 2.91
N HIS A 89 7.20 -7.20 1.99
CA HIS A 89 7.32 -6.40 0.78
C HIS A 89 6.87 -4.96 1.05
N ILE A 90 7.51 -3.96 0.44
CA ILE A 90 6.97 -2.59 0.38
C ILE A 90 5.83 -2.57 -0.64
N ILE A 91 6.14 -2.88 -1.90
CA ILE A 91 5.17 -3.17 -2.94
C ILE A 91 4.93 -4.68 -2.95
N ALA A 92 3.69 -5.11 -2.66
CA ALA A 92 3.34 -6.53 -2.63
C ALA A 92 3.59 -7.23 -3.98
N SER A 93 3.94 -8.52 -3.94
CA SER A 93 4.15 -9.36 -5.14
C SER A 93 2.93 -9.35 -6.07
N SER A 94 1.74 -9.38 -5.49
CA SER A 94 0.47 -9.31 -6.21
C SER A 94 0.25 -7.99 -6.98
N LEU A 95 0.96 -6.93 -6.60
CA LEU A 95 0.98 -5.62 -7.27
C LEU A 95 2.20 -5.43 -8.21
N GLY A 96 2.98 -6.48 -8.43
CA GLY A 96 4.17 -6.45 -9.29
C GLY A 96 5.49 -6.27 -8.53
N GLY A 97 5.46 -6.20 -7.20
CA GLY A 97 6.67 -6.00 -6.40
C GLY A 97 7.70 -7.10 -6.57
N LYS A 98 8.98 -6.73 -6.63
CA LYS A 98 10.12 -7.64 -6.86
C LYS A 98 10.87 -7.97 -5.58
N MET A 99 11.59 -9.09 -5.60
CA MET A 99 12.44 -9.59 -4.50
C MET A 99 13.82 -8.91 -4.54
N VAL A 100 13.83 -7.61 -4.24
CA VAL A 100 15.04 -6.78 -4.23
C VAL A 100 15.20 -6.09 -2.88
N ASP A 101 16.43 -5.92 -2.39
CA ASP A 101 16.74 -5.42 -1.04
C ASP A 101 15.97 -4.13 -0.69
N PHE A 102 15.82 -3.20 -1.64
CA PHE A 102 15.14 -1.91 -1.42
C PHE A 102 13.60 -1.98 -1.54
N ASN A 103 13.02 -3.13 -1.84
CA ASN A 103 11.58 -3.40 -1.77
C ASN A 103 11.22 -4.30 -0.59
N LEU A 104 12.19 -4.74 0.20
CA LEU A 104 12.02 -5.72 1.27
C LEU A 104 12.44 -5.16 2.62
N PHE A 105 11.75 -5.56 3.69
CA PHE A 105 12.12 -5.20 5.05
C PHE A 105 11.64 -6.26 6.05
N PRO A 106 12.25 -6.35 7.24
CA PRO A 106 11.74 -7.20 8.30
C PRO A 106 10.41 -6.65 8.79
N GLN A 107 9.35 -7.45 8.75
CA GLN A 107 8.01 -7.00 9.08
C GLN A 107 7.31 -8.01 9.99
N ASN A 108 6.58 -7.53 10.99
CA ASN A 108 5.82 -8.40 11.88
C ASN A 108 4.89 -9.32 11.06
N LYS A 109 4.93 -10.64 11.31
CA LYS A 109 4.10 -11.62 10.59
C LYS A 109 2.61 -11.31 10.62
N SER A 110 2.09 -10.80 11.73
CA SER A 110 0.67 -10.46 11.85
C SER A 110 0.26 -9.34 10.90
N ILE A 111 1.15 -8.38 10.66
CA ILE A 111 0.96 -7.28 9.73
C ILE A 111 1.20 -7.74 8.28
N ASN A 112 2.30 -8.46 8.02
CA ASN A 112 2.68 -8.90 6.67
C ASN A 112 1.67 -9.90 6.09
N ARG A 113 1.34 -10.93 6.87
CA ARG A 113 0.44 -12.02 6.45
C ARG A 113 -1.02 -11.76 6.77
N GLY A 114 -1.30 -10.84 7.68
CA GLY A 114 -2.67 -10.56 8.10
C GLY A 114 -3.25 -11.64 8.99
N TRP A 115 -2.53 -12.12 10.01
CA TRP A 115 -3.03 -13.20 10.87
C TRP A 115 -4.07 -12.72 11.90
N LYS A 116 -3.97 -11.48 12.44
CA LYS A 116 -4.87 -10.99 13.51
C LYS A 116 -5.04 -9.46 13.50
N GLY A 117 -6.25 -8.96 13.81
CA GLY A 117 -6.53 -7.57 14.20
C GLY A 117 -6.84 -6.58 13.07
N TRP A 118 -7.22 -5.35 13.42
CA TRP A 118 -7.63 -4.32 12.45
C TRP A 118 -6.49 -3.81 11.54
N SER A 119 -5.23 -3.95 11.96
CA SER A 119 -4.05 -3.62 11.15
C SER A 119 -3.92 -4.51 9.90
N LYS A 120 -4.37 -5.77 9.95
CA LYS A 120 -4.53 -6.65 8.78
C LYS A 120 -5.42 -5.99 7.73
N HIS A 121 -6.61 -5.59 8.17
CA HIS A 121 -7.64 -5.07 7.28
C HIS A 121 -7.16 -3.80 6.60
N TRP A 122 -6.41 -2.94 7.28
CA TRP A 122 -5.93 -1.69 6.68
C TRP A 122 -5.00 -1.94 5.48
N ARG A 123 -3.92 -2.71 5.67
CA ARG A 123 -2.94 -2.93 4.60
C ARG A 123 -3.54 -3.73 3.44
N LYS A 124 -4.30 -4.79 3.76
CA LYS A 124 -4.97 -5.60 2.74
C LYS A 124 -6.01 -4.79 1.97
N SER A 125 -6.73 -3.90 2.62
CA SER A 125 -7.69 -3.02 1.94
C SER A 125 -6.99 -2.09 0.97
N ILE A 126 -5.82 -1.55 1.32
CA ILE A 126 -5.03 -0.72 0.39
C ILE A 126 -4.63 -1.52 -0.86
N GLU A 127 -4.08 -2.72 -0.69
CA GLU A 127 -3.69 -3.56 -1.83
C GLU A 127 -4.91 -3.89 -2.71
N VAL A 128 -6.08 -4.14 -2.10
CA VAL A 128 -7.35 -4.36 -2.81
C VAL A 128 -7.85 -3.09 -3.50
N PHE A 129 -7.73 -1.90 -2.91
CA PHE A 129 -8.13 -0.65 -3.56
C PHE A 129 -7.30 -0.33 -4.79
N ILE A 130 -5.99 -0.56 -4.70
CA ILE A 130 -5.08 -0.44 -5.85
C ILE A 130 -5.52 -1.42 -6.94
N PHE A 131 -5.77 -2.67 -6.57
CA PHE A 131 -6.23 -3.68 -7.51
C PHE A 131 -7.56 -3.30 -8.19
N LEU A 132 -8.57 -2.89 -7.42
CA LEU A 132 -9.89 -2.51 -7.91
C LEU A 132 -9.80 -1.32 -8.87
N TRP A 133 -9.00 -0.31 -8.53
CA TRP A 133 -8.76 0.84 -9.41
C TRP A 133 -8.16 0.42 -10.75
N LEU A 134 -7.10 -0.39 -10.72
CA LEU A 134 -6.37 -0.82 -11.92
C LEU A 134 -7.17 -1.76 -12.83
N LYS A 135 -8.21 -2.40 -12.29
CA LYS A 135 -9.10 -3.30 -13.04
C LYS A 135 -10.43 -2.67 -13.42
N ASN A 136 -10.69 -1.44 -12.98
CA ASN A 136 -11.92 -0.73 -13.34
C ASN A 136 -11.88 -0.37 -14.84
N ARG A 137 -12.77 -1.01 -15.61
CA ARG A 137 -12.85 -0.87 -17.07
C ARG A 137 -13.38 0.48 -17.52
N SER A 138 -14.00 1.23 -16.61
CA SER A 138 -14.51 2.58 -16.88
C SER A 138 -13.39 3.62 -16.98
N PHE A 139 -12.17 3.29 -16.52
CA PHE A 139 -11.02 4.18 -16.59
C PHE A 139 -10.15 3.87 -17.81
N VAL A 140 -9.75 4.92 -18.53
CA VAL A 140 -8.76 4.81 -19.61
C VAL A 140 -7.37 4.86 -18.98
N ASN A 141 -6.52 3.87 -19.26
CA ASN A 141 -5.14 3.81 -18.76
C ASN A 141 -5.00 4.08 -17.24
N PRO A 142 -5.73 3.31 -16.39
CA PRO A 142 -5.65 3.51 -14.95
C PRO A 142 -4.26 3.13 -14.43
N ARG A 143 -3.71 3.96 -13.56
CA ARG A 143 -2.42 3.74 -12.89
C ARG A 143 -2.45 4.27 -11.46
N VAL A 144 -1.55 3.77 -10.63
CA VAL A 144 -1.42 4.22 -9.24
C VAL A 144 0.02 4.64 -8.99
N GLU A 145 0.21 5.90 -8.59
CA GLU A 145 1.47 6.32 -7.99
C GLU A 145 1.45 5.95 -6.51
N PHE A 146 2.46 5.21 -6.07
CA PHE A 146 2.61 4.74 -4.71
C PHE A 146 3.94 5.22 -4.17
N GLN A 147 3.90 5.98 -3.08
CA GLN A 147 5.08 6.45 -2.38
C GLN A 147 5.06 6.01 -0.94
N VAL A 148 6.18 5.52 -0.45
CA VAL A 148 6.36 5.16 0.95
C VAL A 148 7.63 5.79 1.50
N ARG A 149 7.59 6.20 2.76
CA ARG A 149 8.75 6.56 3.56
C ARG A 149 8.80 5.69 4.80
N LEU A 150 9.96 5.11 5.08
CA LEU A 150 10.20 4.25 6.24
C LEU A 150 11.08 4.99 7.25
N PHE A 151 10.79 4.78 8.54
CA PHE A 151 11.54 5.34 9.65
C PHE A 151 12.16 4.21 10.47
N TYR A 152 13.34 4.46 11.03
CA TYR A 152 14.18 3.47 11.71
C TYR A 152 14.66 4.02 13.07
N ASN A 153 13.74 4.13 14.01
CA ASN A 153 13.99 4.70 15.34
C ASN A 153 14.33 3.63 16.40
N ASP A 154 14.16 2.34 16.09
CA ASP A 154 14.48 1.24 17.01
C ASP A 154 15.99 0.95 17.02
N HIS A 155 16.69 1.39 18.06
CA HIS A 155 18.12 1.18 18.21
C HIS A 155 18.52 -0.29 18.39
N ASN A 156 17.61 -1.16 18.86
CA ASN A 156 17.90 -2.59 19.03
C ASN A 156 17.77 -3.34 17.70
N HIS A 157 16.96 -2.82 16.78
CA HIS A 157 16.74 -3.38 15.44
C HIS A 157 16.89 -2.28 14.38
N PRO A 158 18.10 -1.73 14.18
CA PRO A 158 18.30 -0.53 13.37
C PRO A 158 18.00 -0.73 11.87
N ASP A 159 17.90 -1.98 11.42
CA ASP A 159 17.56 -2.36 10.04
C ASP A 159 16.09 -2.78 9.86
N ARG A 160 15.29 -2.69 10.93
CA ARG A 160 13.84 -2.92 10.94
C ARG A 160 13.13 -1.56 11.06
N PRO A 161 12.29 -1.16 10.09
CA PRO A 161 11.56 0.09 10.24
C PRO A 161 10.55 -0.03 11.39
N ASP A 162 10.41 1.01 12.19
CA ASP A 162 9.44 1.08 13.30
C ASP A 162 8.11 1.69 12.85
N CYS A 163 8.13 2.55 11.83
CA CYS A 163 6.94 3.13 11.26
C CYS A 163 7.14 3.54 9.79
N GLY A 164 6.03 3.89 9.14
CA GLY A 164 6.05 4.39 7.77
C GLY A 164 4.97 5.42 7.50
N LYS A 165 5.20 6.23 6.46
CA LYS A 165 4.20 7.13 5.86
C LYS A 165 3.96 6.70 4.42
N LEU A 166 2.70 6.76 3.99
CA LEU A 166 2.28 6.33 2.67
C LEU A 166 1.51 7.43 1.96
N SER A 167 1.77 7.61 0.67
CA SER A 167 0.95 8.39 -0.24
C SER A 167 0.56 7.53 -1.43
N ILE A 168 -0.74 7.51 -1.76
CA ILE A 168 -1.30 6.77 -2.88
C ILE A 168 -2.10 7.76 -3.73
N THR A 169 -1.74 7.87 -5.00
CA THR A 169 -2.46 8.71 -5.96
C THR A 169 -3.01 7.85 -7.08
N PHE A 170 -4.33 7.79 -7.15
CA PHE A 170 -5.08 7.11 -8.19
C PHE A 170 -5.18 8.01 -9.43
N LYS A 171 -4.64 7.54 -10.57
CA LYS A 171 -4.56 8.28 -11.83
C LYS A 171 -5.24 7.50 -12.96
N PHE A 172 -5.75 8.23 -13.93
CA PHE A 172 -6.30 7.69 -15.17
C PHE A 172 -6.24 8.79 -16.24
N ASP A 173 -6.31 8.40 -17.50
CA ASP A 173 -6.37 9.35 -18.60
C ASP A 173 -7.84 9.76 -18.80
N HIS A 174 -8.11 11.06 -18.86
CA HIS A 174 -9.41 11.53 -19.31
C HIS A 174 -9.51 11.19 -20.80
N GLY A 175 -10.45 10.31 -21.17
CA GLY A 175 -10.83 10.17 -22.57
C GLY A 175 -11.11 11.56 -23.15
N LYS A 176 -10.82 11.79 -24.44
CA LYS A 176 -11.12 13.07 -25.11
C LYS A 176 -12.59 13.40 -24.85
N SER A 177 -12.89 14.26 -23.87
CA SER A 177 -14.25 14.65 -23.61
C SER A 177 -14.64 15.53 -24.79
N THR A 178 -15.54 15.01 -25.63
CA THR A 178 -16.35 15.89 -26.46
C THR A 178 -16.97 16.89 -25.48
N LYS A 179 -16.60 18.16 -25.63
CA LYS A 179 -17.14 19.25 -24.85
C LYS A 179 -18.65 19.07 -24.80
N ASP A 180 -19.20 18.89 -23.63
CA ASP A 180 -20.52 19.39 -23.27
C ASP A 180 -20.57 19.44 -21.75
N GLY A 181 -21.00 20.60 -21.25
CA GLY A 181 -21.10 20.87 -19.84
C GLY A 181 -22.13 19.93 -19.24
N ASP A 182 -21.72 19.22 -18.21
CA ASP A 182 -22.66 18.59 -17.31
C ASP A 182 -22.17 18.85 -15.90
N ASP A 183 -23.09 19.36 -15.09
CA ASP A 183 -22.86 19.79 -13.73
C ASP A 183 -22.12 18.69 -12.97
N HIS A 184 -20.98 19.08 -12.37
CA HIS A 184 -20.29 18.29 -11.36
C HIS A 184 -21.14 18.28 -10.09
N ASP A 185 -22.30 17.63 -10.15
CA ASP A 185 -23.09 17.29 -8.99
C ASP A 185 -22.29 16.22 -8.24
N SER A 186 -21.46 16.68 -7.31
CA SER A 186 -20.64 15.89 -6.41
C SER A 186 -21.56 15.11 -5.48
N LYS A 187 -22.18 14.06 -6.00
CA LYS A 187 -23.02 13.19 -5.21
C LYS A 187 -22.13 12.31 -4.35
N GLU A 188 -22.07 12.69 -3.08
CA GLU A 188 -21.59 11.86 -1.98
C GLU A 188 -22.07 10.42 -2.17
N ILE A 189 -21.25 9.45 -1.80
CA ILE A 189 -21.62 8.04 -1.85
C ILE A 189 -22.83 7.80 -0.93
N PRO A 190 -23.98 7.33 -1.45
CA PRO A 190 -25.14 7.09 -0.60
C PRO A 190 -24.81 6.06 0.48
N MET A 191 -25.19 6.32 1.73
CA MET A 191 -24.90 5.42 2.86
C MET A 191 -25.31 3.95 2.64
N PRO A 192 -26.46 3.62 1.99
CA PRO A 192 -26.79 2.23 1.66
C PRO A 192 -25.79 1.57 0.70
N LEU A 193 -25.27 2.35 -0.27
CA LEU A 193 -24.24 1.88 -1.21
C LEU A 193 -22.91 1.69 -0.50
N TYR A 194 -22.51 2.64 0.35
CA TYR A 194 -21.31 2.51 1.21
C TYR A 194 -21.36 1.24 2.06
N ALA A 195 -22.47 1.01 2.79
CA ALA A 195 -22.64 -0.16 3.64
C ALA A 195 -22.52 -1.48 2.85
N THR A 196 -23.12 -1.52 1.65
CA THR A 196 -23.04 -2.68 0.75
C THR A 196 -21.60 -2.95 0.30
N LEU A 197 -20.90 -1.94 -0.19
CA LEU A 197 -19.53 -2.07 -0.68
C LEU A 197 -18.56 -2.43 0.45
N LYS A 198 -18.74 -1.83 1.63
CA LYS A 198 -18.00 -2.16 2.84
C LYS A 198 -18.21 -3.62 3.24
N GLY A 199 -19.45 -4.09 3.24
CA GLY A 199 -19.78 -5.49 3.53
C GLY A 199 -19.12 -6.46 2.56
N ASN A 200 -19.23 -6.18 1.25
CA ASN A 200 -18.59 -7.00 0.21
C ASN A 200 -17.07 -7.06 0.38
N LEU A 201 -16.43 -5.91 0.64
CA LEU A 201 -14.99 -5.83 0.83
C LEU A 201 -14.52 -6.55 2.10
N MET A 202 -15.23 -6.37 3.22
CA MET A 202 -14.89 -7.05 4.48
C MET A 202 -15.05 -8.57 4.34
N ASN A 203 -16.15 -9.03 3.75
CA ASN A 203 -16.37 -10.44 3.48
C ASN A 203 -15.27 -11.02 2.57
N PHE A 204 -14.84 -10.28 1.54
CA PHE A 204 -13.73 -10.69 0.70
C PHE A 204 -12.43 -10.81 1.51
N ILE A 205 -12.13 -9.80 2.34
CA ILE A 205 -10.91 -9.79 3.15
C ILE A 205 -10.89 -10.88 4.22
N GLU A 206 -12.05 -11.27 4.74
CA GLU A 206 -12.16 -12.31 5.77
C GLU A 206 -12.14 -13.72 5.17
N ASN A 207 -12.83 -13.95 4.04
CA ASN A 207 -13.02 -15.31 3.51
C ASN A 207 -11.91 -15.78 2.54
N GLU A 208 -11.41 -14.88 1.68
CA GLU A 208 -10.48 -15.29 0.59
C GLU A 208 -9.00 -15.14 0.96
N LEU A 209 -8.70 -14.37 2.02
CA LEU A 209 -7.33 -14.11 2.45
C LEU A 209 -6.85 -15.01 3.61
N ASP A 210 -7.75 -15.73 4.28
CA ASP A 210 -7.39 -16.71 5.31
C ASP A 210 -6.99 -18.07 4.73
N SER A 211 -7.28 -18.32 3.44
CA SER A 211 -7.06 -19.59 2.76
C SER A 211 -5.76 -19.69 1.96
N VAL A 212 -5.07 -18.57 1.70
CA VAL A 212 -3.85 -18.54 0.87
C VAL A 212 -2.72 -17.73 1.54
N PRO A 213 -1.49 -18.27 1.67
CA PRO A 213 -0.36 -17.57 2.30
C PRO A 213 0.03 -16.26 1.64
N GLU A 214 -0.29 -16.07 0.35
CA GLU A 214 -0.12 -14.82 -0.39
C GLU A 214 -1.34 -14.61 -1.31
N PRO A 215 -1.99 -13.44 -1.33
CA PRO A 215 -3.15 -13.22 -2.18
C PRO A 215 -2.77 -13.34 -3.65
N ASN A 216 -3.23 -14.41 -4.29
CA ASN A 216 -3.28 -14.46 -5.73
C ASN A 216 -4.57 -13.81 -6.20
N TYR A 217 -4.50 -12.53 -6.59
CA TYR A 217 -5.67 -11.78 -7.04
C TYR A 217 -6.35 -12.34 -8.31
N THR A 218 -5.80 -13.39 -8.94
CA THR A 218 -6.50 -14.13 -10.00
C THR A 218 -7.74 -14.88 -9.50
N THR A 219 -7.89 -15.12 -8.20
CA THR A 219 -9.05 -15.83 -7.62
C THR A 219 -10.18 -14.90 -7.17
N ILE A 220 -10.05 -13.59 -7.37
CA ILE A 220 -11.07 -12.63 -6.96
C ILE A 220 -12.41 -12.97 -7.62
N ASN A 221 -13.42 -13.18 -6.78
CA ASN A 221 -14.80 -13.26 -7.22
C ASN A 221 -15.27 -11.87 -7.70
N TRP A 222 -15.12 -11.64 -9.00
CA TRP A 222 -15.50 -10.39 -9.65
C TRP A 222 -16.97 -10.05 -9.49
N GLU A 223 -17.85 -11.02 -9.25
CA GLU A 223 -19.27 -10.75 -9.03
C GLU A 223 -19.46 -9.92 -7.76
N GLN A 224 -18.76 -10.27 -6.67
CA GLN A 224 -18.84 -9.57 -5.39
C GLN A 224 -18.27 -8.15 -5.46
N LEU A 225 -17.24 -7.94 -6.28
CA LEU A 225 -16.55 -6.65 -6.41
C LEU A 225 -16.99 -5.84 -7.64
N SER A 226 -17.89 -6.37 -8.48
CA SER A 226 -18.38 -5.72 -9.69
C SER A 226 -19.03 -4.35 -9.42
N LYS A 227 -19.65 -4.19 -8.25
CA LYS A 227 -20.27 -2.93 -7.80
C LYS A 227 -19.27 -1.78 -7.65
N PHE A 228 -17.98 -2.05 -7.51
CA PHE A 228 -16.97 -0.99 -7.52
C PHE A 228 -16.80 -0.35 -8.90
N ASN A 229 -17.13 -1.06 -9.98
CA ASN A 229 -17.02 -0.54 -11.35
C ASN A 229 -18.09 0.51 -11.68
N SER A 230 -19.18 0.58 -10.90
CA SER A 230 -20.22 1.60 -11.08
C SER A 230 -19.91 2.91 -10.36
N LEU A 231 -18.85 2.95 -9.53
CA LEU A 231 -18.46 4.18 -8.85
C LEU A 231 -17.75 5.11 -9.82
N ASN A 232 -18.13 6.39 -9.80
CA ASN A 232 -17.30 7.42 -10.40
C ASN A 232 -16.06 7.68 -9.52
N THR A 233 -15.10 8.46 -10.03
CA THR A 233 -13.84 8.75 -9.31
C THR A 233 -14.06 9.35 -7.93
N ILE A 234 -15.00 10.30 -7.79
CA ILE A 234 -15.28 10.99 -6.52
C ILE A 234 -15.84 9.99 -5.50
N GLN A 235 -16.84 9.20 -5.89
CA GLN A 235 -17.44 8.18 -5.02
C GLN A 235 -16.45 7.10 -4.62
N PHE A 236 -15.54 6.70 -5.52
CA PHE A 236 -14.50 5.72 -5.21
C PHE A 236 -13.50 6.26 -4.19
N GLN A 237 -13.06 7.52 -4.36
CA GLN A 237 -12.15 8.18 -3.41
C GLN A 237 -12.81 8.39 -2.04
N GLU A 238 -14.06 8.82 -2.02
CA GLU A 238 -14.84 9.00 -0.80
C GLU A 238 -15.05 7.66 -0.07
N PHE A 239 -15.38 6.60 -0.79
CA PHE A 239 -15.47 5.25 -0.23
C PHE A 239 -14.17 4.84 0.45
N ILE A 240 -13.01 5.01 -0.21
CA ILE A 240 -11.70 4.69 0.36
C ILE A 240 -11.48 5.49 1.64
N TRP A 241 -11.75 6.80 1.60
CA TRP A 241 -11.52 7.67 2.74
C TRP A 241 -12.38 7.25 3.95
N LEU A 242 -13.70 7.08 3.76
CA LEU A 242 -14.63 6.63 4.79
C LEU A 242 -14.22 5.27 5.36
N PHE A 243 -13.88 4.32 4.48
CA PHE A 243 -13.52 2.97 4.87
C PHE A 243 -12.22 2.94 5.69
N LEU A 244 -11.17 3.64 5.25
CA LEU A 244 -9.90 3.72 5.98
C LEU A 244 -10.05 4.47 7.32
N HIS A 245 -10.89 5.50 7.36
CA HIS A 245 -11.23 6.20 8.60
C HIS A 245 -11.94 5.28 9.60
N ASP A 246 -12.92 4.50 9.15
CA ASP A 246 -13.61 3.49 9.95
C ASP A 246 -12.67 2.41 10.50
N LEU A 247 -11.70 1.96 9.71
CA LEU A 247 -10.69 1.02 10.20
C LEU A 247 -9.80 1.68 11.26
N LYS A 248 -9.36 2.92 11.04
CA LYS A 248 -8.49 3.64 11.97
C LYS A 248 -9.15 3.87 13.32
N THR A 249 -10.41 4.30 13.34
CA THR A 249 -11.15 4.52 14.60
C THR A 249 -11.25 3.22 15.40
N LYS A 250 -11.47 2.08 14.73
CA LYS A 250 -11.49 0.77 15.38
C LYS A 250 -10.12 0.29 15.87
N VAL A 251 -9.03 0.55 15.13
CA VAL A 251 -7.66 0.30 15.61
C VAL A 251 -7.39 1.12 16.87
N SER A 252 -7.63 2.44 16.81
CA SER A 252 -7.36 3.34 17.92
C SER A 252 -8.17 3.00 19.18
N MET A 253 -9.40 2.51 19.04
CA MET A 253 -10.23 2.07 20.17
C MET A 253 -9.71 0.79 20.84
N GLN A 254 -9.00 -0.07 20.12
CA GLN A 254 -8.36 -1.26 20.70
C GLN A 254 -7.01 -0.93 21.36
N ASP A 255 -6.29 0.08 20.85
CA ASP A 255 -5.02 0.55 21.42
C ASP A 255 -5.19 1.48 22.62
N LEU A 256 -6.37 2.09 22.80
CA LEU A 256 -6.74 2.89 23.96
C LEU A 256 -7.09 2.01 25.19
N LYS A 257 -6.11 1.26 25.70
CA LYS A 257 -5.81 1.35 27.13
C LYS A 257 -5.02 2.65 27.32
N PRO A 258 -5.35 3.48 28.32
CA PRO A 258 -5.19 4.92 28.20
C PRO A 258 -3.74 5.36 28.31
N THR A 259 -3.28 6.18 27.37
CA THR A 259 -2.43 7.34 27.71
C THR A 259 -2.47 8.41 26.61
N SER A 260 -3.07 9.53 26.99
CA SER A 260 -2.95 10.92 26.50
C SER A 260 -2.73 11.21 25.00
N ALA A 261 -3.66 12.01 24.50
CA ALA A 261 -3.75 12.59 23.16
C ALA A 261 -2.61 13.52 22.75
N GLN A 262 -2.29 13.57 21.45
CA GLN A 262 -2.00 14.79 20.68
C GLN A 262 -1.84 14.52 19.16
N ASN A 263 -2.45 15.41 18.35
CA ASN A 263 -2.26 15.79 16.93
C ASN A 263 -1.90 14.71 15.89
N GLN A 264 -2.84 14.44 14.98
CA GLN A 264 -2.76 13.35 13.99
C GLN A 264 -2.00 13.74 12.71
N THR A 265 -0.71 13.38 12.68
CA THR A 265 -0.06 12.89 11.45
C THR A 265 -0.39 11.40 11.31
N ILE A 266 -0.71 10.88 10.12
CA ILE A 266 -0.90 9.43 9.91
C ILE A 266 0.47 8.75 10.08
N GLN A 267 0.77 8.33 11.31
CA GLN A 267 1.90 7.47 11.65
C GLN A 267 1.36 6.05 11.82
N TRP A 268 1.83 5.13 10.99
CA TRP A 268 1.59 3.71 11.21
C TRP A 268 2.73 3.17 12.10
N ARG A 269 2.42 2.71 13.32
CA ARG A 269 3.39 2.00 14.18
C ARG A 269 3.40 0.51 13.79
N SER A 270 4.59 -0.03 13.49
CA SER A 270 4.85 -1.44 13.12
C SER A 270 5.21 -2.35 14.29
#